data_AF-A0A450Y0A5-F1
#
_entry.id   AF-A0A450Y0A5-F1
#
_cell.length_a   1.000
_cell.length_b   1.000
_cell.length_c   1.000
_cell.angle_alpha   90.00
_cell.angle_beta   90.00
_cell.angle_gamma   90.00
#
_symmetry.space_group_name_H-M   'P 1'
#
loop_
_entity.id
_entity.type
_entity.pdbx_description
1 polymer ?
#
loop_
_entity_poly.entity_id
_entity_poly.type
_entity_poly.pdbx_seq_one_letter_code
_entity_poly.pdbx_strand_id
1 'polypeptide(L)'
;MREPSVIEREILRLLGNLPRAPMATDTYALEFIEYHAIMGRGIGYIDIHLPGSAMLAKTTRLWTRDKCLAIVARKLNLAYIE
;
A
#
# COMPACT_ATOMS: atom_id res chain seq x y z
N MET A 1 -10.24 24.39 -14.48
CA MET A 1 -9.33 23.23 -14.29
C MET A 1 -8.13 23.46 -15.21
N ARG A 2 -6.89 23.37 -14.73
CA ARG A 2 -5.69 23.64 -15.55
C ARG A 2 -5.34 22.40 -16.37
N GLU A 3 -4.98 22.59 -17.64
CA GLU A 3 -4.43 21.51 -18.47
C GLU A 3 -3.06 21.05 -17.96
N PRO A 4 -2.84 19.73 -17.77
CA PRO A 4 -1.53 19.22 -17.37
C PRO A 4 -0.49 19.50 -18.46
N SER A 5 0.70 19.89 -18.03
CA SER A 5 1.89 20.06 -18.86
C SER A 5 2.33 18.76 -19.51
N VAL A 6 3.19 18.88 -20.52
CA VAL A 6 3.81 17.72 -21.18
C VAL A 6 4.60 16.85 -20.18
N ILE A 7 5.29 17.48 -19.23
CA ILE A 7 6.06 16.78 -18.19
C ILE A 7 5.12 16.01 -17.25
N GLU A 8 4.03 16.64 -16.78
CA GLU A 8 3.04 15.98 -15.91
C GLU A 8 2.43 14.74 -16.59
N ARG A 9 2.13 14.83 -17.89
CA ARG A 9 1.63 13.68 -18.67
C ARG A 9 2.67 12.56 -18.82
N GLU A 10 3.93 12.91 -19.07
CA GLU A 10 4.99 11.93 -19.21
C GLU A 10 5.28 11.19 -17.90
N ILE A 11 5.25 11.89 -16.76
CA ILE A 11 5.40 11.27 -15.44
C ILE A 11 4.28 10.26 -15.18
N LEU A 12 3.02 10.62 -15.44
CA LEU A 12 1.89 9.70 -15.26
C LEU A 12 1.98 8.46 -16.16
N ARG A 13 2.46 8.64 -17.41
CA ARG A 13 2.72 7.53 -18.33
C ARG A 13 3.78 6.60 -17.78
N LEU A 14 4.89 7.13 -17.28
CA LEU A 14 5.97 6.35 -16.67
C LEU A 14 5.51 5.61 -15.41
N LEU A 15 4.76 6.27 -14.53
CA LEU A 15 4.16 5.64 -13.35
C LEU A 15 3.21 4.50 -13.74
N GLY A 16 2.43 4.68 -14.81
CA GLY A 16 1.54 3.64 -15.34
C GLY A 16 2.25 2.38 -15.86
N ASN A 17 3.54 2.49 -16.20
CA ASN A 17 4.37 1.39 -16.68
C ASN A 17 5.12 0.63 -15.57
N LEU A 18 5.02 1.07 -14.32
CA LEU A 18 5.65 0.36 -13.20
C LEU A 18 5.02 -1.03 -13.02
N PRO A 19 5.80 -2.03 -12.53
CA PRO A 19 5.25 -3.31 -12.14
C PRO A 19 4.11 -3.12 -11.15
N ARG A 20 2.96 -3.76 -11.42
CA ARG A 20 1.80 -3.70 -10.53
C ARG A 20 1.90 -4.77 -9.46
N ALA A 21 1.73 -4.37 -8.20
CA ALA A 21 1.46 -5.32 -7.13
C ALA A 21 0.07 -5.96 -7.34
N PRO A 22 -0.15 -7.21 -6.91
CA PRO A 22 -1.48 -7.78 -6.81
C PRO A 22 -2.36 -6.89 -5.93
N MET A 23 -3.59 -6.69 -6.35
CA MET A 23 -4.56 -5.89 -5.61
C MET A 23 -5.15 -6.75 -4.49
N ALA A 24 -4.99 -6.32 -3.24
CA ALA A 24 -5.81 -6.84 -2.14
C ALA A 24 -7.29 -6.52 -2.46
N THR A 25 -8.16 -7.52 -2.43
CA THR A 25 -9.60 -7.30 -2.57
C THR A 25 -10.18 -6.76 -1.27
N ASP A 26 -11.37 -6.16 -1.33
CA ASP A 26 -12.10 -5.71 -0.14
C ASP A 26 -12.31 -6.86 0.86
N THR A 27 -12.68 -8.04 0.37
CA THR A 27 -12.83 -9.24 1.20
C THR A 27 -11.50 -9.61 1.87
N TYR A 28 -10.40 -9.64 1.11
CA TYR A 28 -9.08 -9.92 1.66
C TYR A 28 -8.66 -8.86 2.69
N ALA A 29 -9.01 -7.58 2.47
CA ALA A 29 -8.72 -6.51 3.41
C ALA A 29 -9.44 -6.72 4.75
N LEU A 30 -10.71 -7.12 4.75
CA LEU A 30 -11.47 -7.43 5.97
C LEU A 30 -10.87 -8.63 6.71
N GLU A 31 -10.60 -9.73 6.00
CA GLU A 31 -9.96 -10.92 6.57
C GLU A 31 -8.57 -10.58 7.15
N PHE A 32 -7.80 -9.75 6.45
CA PHE A 32 -6.48 -9.31 6.89
C PHE A 32 -6.54 -8.47 8.17
N ILE A 33 -7.53 -7.58 8.29
CA ILE A 33 -7.73 -6.79 9.52
C ILE A 33 -8.03 -7.71 10.70
N GLU A 34 -8.93 -8.68 10.51
CA GLU A 34 -9.31 -9.65 11.54
C GLU A 34 -8.13 -10.54 11.94
N TYR A 35 -7.49 -11.19 10.97
CA TYR A 35 -6.41 -12.12 11.18
C TYR A 35 -5.20 -11.50 11.89
N HIS A 36 -4.88 -10.23 11.57
CA HIS A 36 -3.75 -9.52 12.18
C HIS A 36 -4.15 -8.59 13.34
N ALA A 37 -5.42 -8.59 13.78
CA ALA A 37 -5.95 -7.76 14.86
C ALA A 37 -5.58 -6.26 14.71
N ILE A 38 -5.85 -5.71 13.52
CA ILE A 38 -5.46 -4.33 13.14
C ILE A 38 -6.54 -3.29 13.52
N MET A 39 -7.69 -3.74 14.03
CA MET A 39 -8.75 -2.85 14.53
C MET A 39 -8.23 -1.87 15.59
N GLY A 40 -8.65 -0.60 15.50
CA GLY A 40 -8.29 0.44 16.45
C GLY A 40 -6.84 0.93 16.39
N ARG A 41 -6.07 0.57 15.34
CA ARG A 41 -4.66 0.98 15.18
C ARG A 41 -4.45 2.33 14.48
N GLY A 42 -5.53 3.07 14.19
CA GLY A 42 -5.46 4.37 13.52
C GLY A 42 -5.06 4.30 12.04
N ILE A 43 -5.34 3.18 11.37
CA ILE A 43 -5.14 2.99 9.92
C ILE A 43 -6.53 2.98 9.27
N GLY A 44 -6.70 3.74 8.19
CA GLY A 44 -7.94 3.73 7.42
C GLY A 44 -8.18 2.41 6.70
N TYR A 45 -9.45 2.07 6.45
CA TYR A 45 -9.81 0.85 5.71
C TYR A 45 -9.15 0.79 4.33
N ILE A 46 -9.06 1.91 3.61
CA ILE A 46 -8.40 1.95 2.30
C ILE A 46 -6.90 1.66 2.45
N ASP A 47 -6.24 2.27 3.42
CA ASP A 47 -4.79 2.13 3.61
C ASP A 47 -4.34 0.72 3.95
N ILE A 48 -5.24 -0.12 4.49
CA ILE A 48 -4.93 -1.54 4.78
C ILE A 48 -4.65 -2.36 3.51
N HIS A 49 -5.15 -1.91 2.37
CA HIS A 49 -4.94 -2.58 1.10
C HIS A 49 -3.46 -2.54 0.70
N LEU A 50 -2.69 -1.57 1.18
CA LEU A 50 -1.26 -1.46 0.90
C LEU A 50 -0.45 -2.63 1.51
N PRO A 51 -0.45 -2.87 2.85
CA PRO A 51 0.22 -4.02 3.42
C PRO A 51 -0.39 -5.35 2.95
N GLY A 52 -1.71 -5.42 2.71
CA GLY A 52 -2.34 -6.61 2.13
C GLY A 52 -1.79 -6.94 0.74
N SER A 53 -1.66 -5.95 -0.13
CA SER A 53 -1.10 -6.10 -1.48
C SER A 53 0.38 -6.48 -1.44
N ALA A 54 1.16 -5.90 -0.52
CA ALA A 54 2.56 -6.26 -0.31
C ALA A 54 2.71 -7.72 0.16
N MET A 55 1.85 -8.18 1.07
CA MET A 55 1.80 -9.56 1.53
C MET A 55 1.51 -10.54 0.38
N LEU A 56 0.51 -10.23 -0.46
CA LEU A 56 0.15 -11.05 -1.62
C LEU A 56 1.29 -11.13 -2.64
N ALA A 57 2.04 -10.03 -2.82
CA ALA A 57 3.17 -9.98 -3.75
C ALA A 57 4.37 -10.83 -3.31
N LYS A 58 4.51 -11.10 -1.99
CA LYS A 58 5.62 -11.84 -1.33
C LYS A 58 7.03 -11.26 -1.48
N THR A 59 7.33 -10.58 -2.58
CA THR A 59 8.64 -9.97 -2.87
C THR A 59 8.64 -8.45 -2.67
N THR A 60 7.49 -7.86 -2.32
CA THR A 60 7.33 -6.41 -2.18
C THR A 60 7.41 -6.00 -0.73
N ARG A 61 8.09 -4.88 -0.48
CA ARG A 61 8.11 -4.20 0.82
C ARG A 61 7.40 -2.86 0.72
N LEU A 62 6.82 -2.41 1.84
CA LEU A 62 6.12 -1.15 1.95
C LEU A 62 7.04 -0.09 2.55
N TRP A 63 7.30 0.97 1.78
CA TRP A 63 7.85 2.22 2.27
C TRP A 63 6.71 3.20 2.50
N THR A 64 6.70 3.88 3.64
CA THR A 64 5.69 4.88 3.96
C THR A 64 6.19 5.85 5.01
N ARG A 65 5.75 7.12 4.91
CA ARG A 65 5.94 8.14 5.95
C ARG A 65 4.80 8.17 6.97
N ASP A 66 3.72 7.43 6.73
CA ASP A 66 2.64 7.26 7.69
C ASP A 66 3.12 6.41 8.88
N LYS A 67 3.01 6.96 10.09
CA LYS A 67 3.53 6.31 11.30
C LYS A 67 2.74 5.06 11.67
N CYS A 68 1.41 5.08 11.56
CA CYS A 68 0.55 3.95 11.91
C CYS A 68 0.77 2.80 10.93
N LEU A 69 0.82 3.11 9.64
CA LEU A 69 1.06 2.13 8.58
C LEU A 69 2.48 1.54 8.67
N ALA A 70 3.49 2.36 8.95
CA ALA A 70 4.85 1.88 9.16
C ALA A 70 4.96 0.92 10.36
N ILE A 71 4.24 1.18 11.46
CA ILE A 71 4.20 0.26 12.61
C ILE A 71 3.62 -1.09 12.21
N VAL A 72 2.51 -1.12 11.47
CA VAL A 72 1.90 -2.36 10.99
C VAL A 72 2.82 -3.08 10.01
N ALA A 73 3.38 -2.38 9.03
CA ALA A 73 4.31 -2.98 8.07
C ALA A 73 5.53 -3.61 8.76
N ARG A 74 6.08 -2.97 9.79
CA ARG A 74 7.19 -3.54 10.58
C ARG A 74 6.78 -4.79 11.33
N LYS A 75 5.63 -4.78 12.02
CA LYS A 75 5.10 -5.96 12.74
C LYS A 75 4.90 -7.16 11.82
N LEU A 76 4.52 -6.92 10.57
CA LEU A 76 4.28 -7.94 9.57
C LEU A 76 5.54 -8.32 8.76
N ASN A 77 6.71 -7.76 9.09
CA ASN A 77 7.95 -7.91 8.32
C ASN A 77 7.84 -7.48 6.84
N LEU A 78 6.92 -6.58 6.56
CA LEU A 78 6.69 -5.99 5.23
C LEU A 78 7.38 -4.63 5.06
N ALA A 79 7.90 -4.02 6.12
CA ALA A 79 8.51 -2.71 6.03
C ALA A 79 9.79 -2.74 5.17
N TYR A 80 9.91 -1.75 4.28
CA TYR A 80 11.19 -1.40 3.69
C TYR A 80 12.02 -0.67 4.75
N ILE A 81 13.24 -1.18 5.00
CA ILE A 81 14.20 -0.58 5.93
C ILE A 81 15.24 0.10 5.03
N GLU A 82 15.34 1.43 5.18
CA GLU A 82 16.47 2.19 4.62
C GLU A 82 17.76 1.88 5.38
#